data_AF-A0A5B8NME7-F1
#
_entry.id   AF-A0A5B8NME7-F1
#
_cell.length_a   1.000
_cell.length_b   1.000
_cell.length_c   1.000
_cell.angle_alpha   90.00
_cell.angle_beta   90.00
_cell.angle_gamma   90.00
#
_symmetry.space_group_name_H-M   'P 1'
#
loop_
_entity.id
_entity.type
_entity.pdbx_description
1 polymer ?
#
loop_
_entity_poly.entity_id
_entity_poly.type
_entity_poly.pdbx_seq_one_letter_code
_entity_poly.pdbx_strand_id
1 'polypeptide(L)'
;MNAKLIPLYLGFFLLGTSAPAWGHAAIAEHRQVSAIEVRGTYDTGEAMSEAQITIYSPENPDEPWLEGTTDEDGTFVFVPDPEKPGTWVARLREAGHGDMTAIEVEASEEGEVESVAEGWEGGGYTPLQTALMAILGVWGFVGTALFFARKKSANQEES
;
A
#
# COMPACT_ATOMS: atom_id res chain seq x y z
N MET A 1 -68.88 4.16 -51.22
CA MET A 1 -68.33 5.47 -50.77
C MET A 1 -68.73 5.61 -49.31
N ASN A 2 -67.90 5.47 -48.27
CA ASN A 2 -66.48 5.76 -48.11
C ASN A 2 -65.90 4.79 -47.06
N ALA A 3 -65.18 3.78 -47.53
CA ALA A 3 -64.17 3.13 -46.70
C ALA A 3 -62.97 4.09 -46.55
N LYS A 4 -62.17 3.90 -45.50
CA LYS A 4 -60.78 4.38 -45.33
C LYS A 4 -60.50 5.64 -44.47
N LEU A 5 -61.22 5.89 -43.37
CA LEU A 5 -60.75 6.90 -42.38
C LEU A 5 -60.54 6.39 -40.95
N ILE A 6 -61.07 5.19 -40.62
CA ILE A 6 -60.98 4.64 -39.25
C ILE A 6 -59.56 4.18 -38.84
N PRO A 7 -58.69 3.60 -39.71
CA PRO A 7 -57.34 3.23 -39.26
C PRO A 7 -56.41 4.44 -39.08
N LEU A 8 -56.80 5.63 -39.58
CA LEU A 8 -55.99 6.85 -39.50
C LEU A 8 -56.06 7.49 -38.11
N TYR A 9 -57.21 7.43 -37.44
CA TYR A 9 -57.37 8.01 -36.10
C TYR A 9 -56.73 7.17 -34.98
N LEU A 10 -56.70 5.84 -35.13
CA LEU A 10 -56.04 4.97 -34.15
C LEU A 10 -54.51 5.07 -34.24
N GLY A 11 -53.96 5.29 -35.44
CA GLY A 11 -52.53 5.56 -35.63
C GLY A 11 -52.09 6.90 -35.05
N PHE A 12 -52.92 7.94 -35.13
CA PHE A 12 -52.59 9.29 -34.62
C PHE A 12 -52.61 9.37 -33.08
N PHE A 13 -53.42 8.55 -32.41
CA PHE A 13 -53.48 8.52 -30.94
C PHE A 13 -52.25 7.85 -30.30
N LEU A 14 -51.56 6.97 -31.01
CA LEU A 14 -50.34 6.29 -30.53
C LEU A 14 -49.05 7.13 -30.66
N LEU A 15 -49.09 8.26 -31.37
CA LEU A 15 -47.92 9.12 -31.60
C LEU A 15 -47.78 10.28 -30.58
N GLY A 16 -48.69 10.39 -29.60
CA GLY A 16 -48.89 11.62 -28.82
C GLY A 16 -48.38 11.67 -27.39
N THR A 17 -47.81 10.60 -26.82
CA THR A 17 -47.43 10.57 -25.39
C THR A 17 -45.97 10.19 -25.16
N SER A 18 -45.05 11.03 -25.61
CA SER A 18 -43.68 11.00 -25.08
C SER A 18 -43.69 11.72 -23.74
N ALA A 19 -43.73 10.96 -22.63
CA ALA A 19 -43.50 11.52 -21.31
C ALA A 19 -42.10 12.15 -21.26
N PRO A 20 -41.90 13.28 -20.56
CA PRO A 20 -40.57 13.85 -20.41
C PRO A 20 -39.67 12.85 -19.67
N ALA A 21 -38.61 12.39 -20.33
CA ALA A 21 -37.58 11.60 -19.69
C ALA A 21 -36.62 12.56 -18.96
N TRP A 22 -36.44 12.37 -17.66
CA TRP A 22 -35.40 13.08 -16.90
C TRP A 22 -34.05 12.41 -17.15
N GLY A 23 -33.31 12.94 -18.13
CA GLY A 23 -31.88 12.65 -18.23
C GLY A 23 -31.15 13.27 -17.05
N HIS A 24 -30.33 12.51 -16.35
CA HIS A 24 -29.41 13.05 -15.35
C HIS A 24 -28.12 13.48 -16.05
N ALA A 25 -27.55 14.61 -15.65
CA ALA A 25 -26.22 15.04 -16.09
C ALA A 25 -25.18 14.52 -15.10
N ALA A 26 -24.16 13.82 -15.59
CA ALA A 26 -22.95 13.54 -14.83
C ALA A 26 -22.01 14.75 -14.96
N ILE A 27 -21.57 15.31 -13.83
CA ILE A 27 -20.58 16.39 -13.77
C ILE A 27 -19.32 15.77 -13.15
N ALA A 28 -18.17 16.00 -13.79
CA ALA A 28 -16.88 15.52 -13.33
C ALA A 28 -15.93 16.69 -13.09
N GLU A 29 -15.22 16.65 -11.98
CA GLU A 29 -14.18 17.62 -11.59
C GLU A 29 -12.89 16.85 -11.28
N HIS A 30 -11.74 17.49 -11.44
CA HIS A 30 -10.43 16.88 -11.18
C HIS A 30 -9.49 17.85 -10.46
N ARG A 31 -8.48 17.32 -9.77
CA ARG A 31 -7.30 18.04 -9.31
C ARG A 31 -6.09 17.11 -9.33
N GLN A 32 -4.90 17.67 -9.39
CA GLN A 32 -3.65 16.92 -9.23
C GLN A 32 -3.31 16.85 -7.73
N VAL A 33 -2.80 15.70 -7.29
CA VAL A 33 -2.40 15.43 -5.90
C VAL A 33 -1.14 14.59 -5.89
N SER A 34 -0.35 14.67 -4.82
CA SER A 34 0.72 13.72 -4.56
C SER A 34 0.14 12.46 -3.92
N ALA A 35 0.50 11.29 -4.43
CA ALA A 35 0.02 10.01 -3.94
C ALA A 35 1.21 9.10 -3.62
N ILE A 36 0.99 8.20 -2.67
CA ILE A 36 1.97 7.20 -2.24
C ILE A 36 1.49 5.85 -2.72
N GLU A 37 2.38 5.15 -3.42
CA GLU A 37 2.20 3.77 -3.84
C GLU A 37 2.94 2.84 -2.88
N VAL A 38 2.22 1.86 -2.35
CA VAL A 38 2.76 0.83 -1.46
C VAL A 38 2.64 -0.51 -2.16
N ARG A 39 3.72 -1.31 -2.18
CA ARG A 39 3.69 -2.65 -2.77
C ARG A 39 4.19 -3.71 -1.81
N GLY A 40 3.41 -4.78 -1.68
CA GLY A 40 3.78 -5.99 -0.97
C GLY A 40 4.33 -7.06 -1.92
N THR A 41 5.49 -7.60 -1.59
CA THR A 41 6.09 -8.74 -2.30
C THR A 41 6.65 -9.74 -1.30
N TYR A 42 6.48 -11.03 -1.55
CA TYR A 42 7.16 -12.09 -0.83
C TYR A 42 8.66 -12.11 -1.12
N ASP A 43 9.44 -12.80 -0.29
CA ASP A 43 10.89 -13.00 -0.49
C ASP A 43 11.21 -13.81 -1.77
N THR A 44 10.23 -14.56 -2.27
CA THR A 44 10.26 -15.23 -3.58
C THR A 44 10.12 -14.27 -4.76
N GLY A 45 9.72 -13.03 -4.51
CA GLY A 45 9.39 -12.02 -5.53
C GLY A 45 7.94 -12.06 -6.02
N GLU A 46 7.11 -12.97 -5.51
CA GLU A 46 5.68 -13.02 -5.82
C GLU A 46 4.93 -11.85 -5.17
N ALA A 47 3.95 -11.28 -5.88
CA ALA A 47 3.14 -10.19 -5.37
C ALA A 47 2.23 -10.68 -4.23
N MET A 48 2.06 -9.85 -3.19
CA MET A 48 1.05 -10.05 -2.16
C MET A 48 -0.30 -9.55 -2.67
N SER A 49 -0.90 -10.28 -3.61
CA SER A 49 -2.17 -9.91 -4.24
C SER A 49 -3.34 -10.07 -3.26
N GLU A 50 -4.33 -9.17 -3.34
CA GLU A 50 -5.51 -9.18 -2.47
C GLU A 50 -5.16 -9.16 -0.95
N ALA A 51 -3.97 -8.67 -0.61
CA ALA A 51 -3.52 -8.53 0.75
C ALA A 51 -4.27 -7.39 1.45
N GLN A 52 -4.60 -7.59 2.72
CA GLN A 52 -5.17 -6.54 3.55
C GLN A 52 -4.08 -5.49 3.82
N ILE A 53 -4.39 -4.23 3.57
CA ILE A 53 -3.51 -3.12 3.92
C ILE A 53 -4.21 -2.18 4.90
N THR A 54 -3.47 -1.78 5.94
CA THR A 54 -3.92 -0.81 6.93
C THR A 54 -2.90 0.31 7.01
N ILE A 55 -3.35 1.55 6.79
CA ILE A 55 -2.55 2.77 6.88
C ILE A 55 -2.85 3.44 8.22
N TYR A 56 -1.79 3.81 8.93
CA TYR A 56 -1.84 4.56 10.18
C TYR A 56 -1.22 5.94 9.98
N SER A 57 -1.87 6.96 10.54
CA SER A 57 -1.36 8.32 10.47
C SER A 57 -0.29 8.58 11.55
N PRO A 58 0.57 9.61 11.36
CA PRO A 58 1.58 9.97 12.35
C PRO A 58 0.99 10.35 13.72
N GLU A 59 -0.21 10.93 13.74
CA GLU A 59 -0.85 11.44 14.96
C GLU A 59 -1.47 10.35 15.82
N ASN A 60 -1.97 9.27 15.21
CA ASN A 60 -2.64 8.18 15.92
C ASN A 60 -2.22 6.82 15.34
N PRO A 61 -1.03 6.31 15.72
CA PRO A 61 -0.49 5.06 15.18
C PRO A 61 -1.21 3.80 15.68
N ASP A 62 -2.09 3.92 16.68
CA ASP A 62 -2.82 2.79 17.25
C ASP A 62 -4.19 2.57 16.58
N GLU A 63 -4.68 3.54 15.80
CA GLU A 63 -5.98 3.49 15.12
C GLU A 63 -5.81 3.53 13.60
N PRO A 64 -6.43 2.59 12.84
CA PRO A 64 -6.43 2.63 11.39
C PRO A 64 -6.96 3.96 10.85
N TRP A 65 -6.18 4.63 10.01
CA TRP A 65 -6.63 5.81 9.27
C TRP A 65 -7.34 5.43 7.97
N LEU A 66 -6.79 4.43 7.27
CA LEU A 66 -7.37 3.87 6.04
C LEU A 66 -7.13 2.38 5.99
N GLU A 67 -8.14 1.62 5.59
CA GLU A 67 -8.04 0.19 5.33
C GLU A 67 -8.40 -0.09 3.87
N GLY A 68 -7.76 -1.09 3.29
CA GLY A 68 -7.96 -1.46 1.91
C GLY A 68 -7.43 -2.85 1.57
N THR A 69 -7.33 -3.10 0.28
CA THR A 69 -6.85 -4.35 -0.28
C THR A 69 -5.94 -4.03 -1.46
N THR A 70 -4.78 -4.68 -1.53
CA THR A 70 -3.88 -4.54 -2.67
C THR A 70 -4.48 -5.13 -3.94
N ASP A 71 -4.05 -4.65 -5.09
CA ASP A 71 -4.44 -5.17 -6.39
C ASP A 71 -3.71 -6.49 -6.76
N GLU A 72 -3.86 -6.90 -8.01
CA GLU A 72 -3.26 -8.12 -8.59
C GLU A 72 -1.73 -8.10 -8.58
N ASP A 73 -1.13 -6.90 -8.63
CA ASP A 73 0.32 -6.69 -8.57
C ASP A 73 0.83 -6.48 -7.13
N GLY A 74 -0.05 -6.63 -6.14
CA GLY A 74 0.26 -6.44 -4.72
C GLY A 74 0.40 -4.97 -4.33
N THR A 75 -0.20 -4.06 -5.11
CA THR A 75 -0.03 -2.61 -4.99
C THR A 75 -1.28 -1.95 -4.38
N PHE A 76 -1.07 -0.90 -3.60
CA PHE A 76 -2.13 -0.04 -3.08
C PHE A 76 -1.68 1.41 -3.09
N VAL A 77 -2.54 2.31 -3.58
CA VAL A 77 -2.25 3.75 -3.68
C VAL A 77 -3.16 4.52 -2.75
N PHE A 78 -2.57 5.44 -1.98
CA PHE A 78 -3.33 6.38 -1.16
C PHE A 78 -2.77 7.80 -1.25
N VAL A 79 -3.60 8.78 -0.93
CA VAL A 79 -3.20 10.19 -0.85
C VAL A 79 -3.15 10.56 0.64
N PRO A 80 -1.97 10.84 1.22
CA PRO A 80 -1.90 11.25 2.62
C PRO A 80 -2.58 12.61 2.82
N ASP A 81 -3.04 12.85 4.04
CA ASP A 81 -3.59 14.14 4.43
C ASP A 81 -2.44 15.17 4.52
N PRO A 82 -2.41 16.24 3.69
CA PRO A 82 -1.32 17.21 3.68
C PRO A 82 -1.22 18.02 4.98
N GLU A 83 -2.29 18.07 5.79
CA GLU A 83 -2.27 18.72 7.10
C GLU A 83 -1.56 17.85 8.17
N LYS A 84 -1.19 16.60 7.83
CA LYS A 84 -0.57 15.62 8.73
C LYS A 84 0.79 15.13 8.20
N PRO A 85 1.80 16.01 8.16
CA PRO A 85 3.16 15.58 7.85
C PRO A 85 3.71 14.68 8.96
N GLY A 86 4.67 13.83 8.61
CA GLY A 86 5.34 12.92 9.53
C GLY A 86 5.43 11.50 9.00
N THR A 87 5.72 10.56 9.92
CA THR A 87 5.89 9.15 9.58
C THR A 87 4.56 8.42 9.54
N TRP A 88 4.12 8.08 8.35
CA TRP A 88 2.98 7.20 8.12
C TRP A 88 3.44 5.74 8.18
N VAL A 89 2.54 4.83 8.57
CA VAL A 89 2.84 3.39 8.59
C VAL A 89 1.84 2.64 7.73
N ALA A 90 2.33 1.85 6.78
CA ALA A 90 1.54 0.92 6.00
C ALA A 90 1.82 -0.50 6.49
N ARG A 91 0.78 -1.22 6.92
CA ARG A 91 0.85 -2.62 7.33
C ARG A 91 0.14 -3.48 6.30
N LEU A 92 0.84 -4.47 5.75
CA LEU A 92 0.29 -5.46 4.83
C LEU A 92 0.11 -6.80 5.52
N ARG A 93 -0.95 -7.53 5.19
CA ARG A 93 -1.22 -8.86 5.74
C ARG A 93 -1.96 -9.76 4.76
N GLU A 94 -1.44 -10.97 4.58
CA GLU A 94 -2.02 -12.00 3.73
C GLU A 94 -1.72 -13.39 4.30
N ALA A 95 -2.74 -14.25 4.43
CA ALA A 95 -2.60 -15.65 4.85
C ALA A 95 -1.69 -15.91 6.09
N GLY A 96 -1.62 -14.96 7.04
CA GLY A 96 -0.79 -15.06 8.24
C GLY A 96 0.63 -14.50 8.11
N HIS A 97 1.06 -14.15 6.90
CA HIS A 97 2.25 -13.35 6.63
C HIS A 97 1.89 -11.87 6.65
N GLY A 98 2.80 -11.01 7.08
CA GLY A 98 2.59 -9.59 7.07
C GLY A 98 3.88 -8.83 7.36
N ASP A 99 3.90 -7.60 6.90
CA ASP A 99 5.03 -6.68 7.08
C ASP A 99 4.50 -5.26 7.29
N MET A 100 5.37 -4.37 7.74
CA MET A 100 5.06 -2.96 7.89
C MET A 100 6.21 -2.10 7.37
N THR A 101 5.85 -1.03 6.67
CA THR A 101 6.80 -0.03 6.18
C THR A 101 6.44 1.36 6.71
N ALA A 102 7.47 2.13 7.04
CA ALA A 102 7.35 3.51 7.47
C ALA A 102 7.62 4.42 6.29
N ILE A 103 6.77 5.44 6.11
CA ILE A 103 6.80 6.35 4.98
C ILE A 103 6.90 7.76 5.54
N GLU A 104 7.99 8.46 5.23
CA GLU A 104 8.15 9.86 5.62
C GLU A 104 7.41 10.76 4.64
N VAL A 105 6.43 11.50 5.15
CA VAL A 105 5.65 12.47 4.37
C VAL A 105 6.00 13.86 4.86
N GLU A 106 6.59 14.67 3.98
CA GLU A 106 6.90 16.07 4.28
C GLU A 106 5.66 16.95 4.13
N ALA A 107 5.66 18.10 4.83
CA ALA A 107 4.61 19.09 4.67
C ALA A 107 4.66 19.63 3.24
N SER A 108 3.57 19.47 2.50
CA SER A 108 3.50 19.95 1.13
C SER A 108 3.44 21.48 1.11
N GLU A 109 4.44 22.14 0.53
CA GLU A 109 4.27 23.53 0.09
C GLU A 109 3.34 23.56 -1.13
N GLU A 110 2.38 24.48 -1.15
CA GLU A 110 1.38 24.56 -2.22
C GLU A 110 2.05 24.72 -3.60
N GLY A 111 1.98 23.69 -4.43
CA GLY A 111 2.26 23.78 -5.87
C GLY A 111 3.47 23.00 -6.40
N GLU A 112 4.21 22.29 -5.57
CA GLU A 112 5.35 21.49 -6.02
C GLU A 112 5.01 20.00 -6.01
N VAL A 113 4.71 19.45 -7.19
CA VAL A 113 4.63 18.01 -7.41
C VAL A 113 6.05 17.57 -7.73
N GLU A 114 6.84 17.23 -6.72
CA GLU A 114 8.19 16.71 -6.95
C GLU A 114 8.10 15.38 -7.71
N SER A 115 9.00 15.21 -8.69
CA SER A 115 9.12 13.96 -9.43
C SER A 115 9.56 12.85 -8.49
N VAL A 116 8.72 11.81 -8.40
CA VAL A 116 8.90 10.64 -7.54
C VAL A 116 10.26 9.98 -7.78
N ALA A 117 10.97 9.65 -6.70
CA ALA A 117 12.21 8.91 -6.74
C ALA A 117 12.04 7.59 -7.54
N GLU A 118 12.96 7.30 -8.45
CA GLU A 118 12.95 6.04 -9.20
C GLU A 118 13.48 4.90 -8.32
N GLY A 119 12.57 4.20 -7.65
CA GLY A 119 12.90 2.99 -6.91
C GLY A 119 11.89 2.64 -5.83
N TRP A 120 11.79 1.35 -5.53
CA TRP A 120 11.04 0.88 -4.36
C TRP A 120 11.91 1.05 -3.12
N GLU A 121 11.42 1.78 -2.13
CA GLU A 121 12.09 1.93 -0.84
C GLU A 121 11.49 0.97 0.19
N GLY A 122 12.35 0.36 1.01
CA GLY A 122 11.96 -0.66 2.00
C GLY A 122 12.02 -2.10 1.49
N GLY A 123 11.70 -3.07 2.35
CA GLY A 123 11.56 -4.49 1.98
C GLY A 123 12.83 -5.36 1.99
N GLY A 124 13.97 -4.89 2.52
CA GLY A 124 15.20 -5.71 2.60
C GLY A 124 16.34 -5.11 3.43
N TYR A 125 17.36 -5.92 3.76
CA TYR A 125 18.56 -5.45 4.45
C TYR A 125 19.57 -4.84 3.48
N THR A 126 20.22 -3.75 3.89
CA THR A 126 21.31 -3.20 3.09
C THR A 126 22.50 -4.17 3.04
N PRO A 127 23.34 -4.14 1.99
CA PRO A 127 24.55 -4.97 1.94
C PRO A 127 25.47 -4.75 3.15
N LEU A 128 25.55 -3.51 3.63
CA LEU A 128 26.32 -3.16 4.83
C LEU A 128 25.71 -3.79 6.09
N GLN A 129 24.40 -3.72 6.27
CA GLN A 129 23.71 -4.35 7.38
C GLN A 129 23.92 -5.88 7.38
N THR A 130 23.80 -6.49 6.20
CA THR A 130 24.06 -7.92 6.00
C THR A 130 25.51 -8.29 6.37
N ALA A 131 26.49 -7.50 5.95
CA ALA A 131 27.89 -7.72 6.27
C ALA A 131 28.18 -7.59 7.78
N LEU A 132 27.59 -6.58 8.44
CA LEU A 132 27.72 -6.39 9.89
C LEU A 132 27.13 -7.57 10.67
N MET A 133 25.95 -8.07 10.27
CA MET A 133 25.35 -9.25 10.90
C MET A 133 26.25 -10.49 10.75
N ALA A 134 26.86 -10.70 9.57
CA ALA A 134 27.79 -11.80 9.36
C ALA A 134 29.04 -11.70 10.26
N ILE A 135 29.64 -10.52 10.37
CA ILE A 135 30.83 -10.28 11.20
C ILE A 135 30.52 -10.53 12.68
N LEU A 136 29.42 -9.98 13.18
CA LEU A 136 28.99 -10.17 14.58
C LEU A 136 28.69 -11.63 14.88
N GLY A 137 28.08 -12.35 13.94
CA GLY A 137 27.85 -13.79 14.05
C GLY A 137 29.16 -14.57 14.21
N VAL A 138 30.13 -14.36 13.30
CA VAL A 138 31.45 -15.00 13.38
C VAL A 138 32.15 -14.67 14.69
N TRP A 139 32.14 -13.39 15.10
CA TRP A 139 32.76 -12.96 16.35
C TRP A 139 32.10 -13.60 17.58
N GLY A 140 30.78 -13.78 17.59
CA GLY A 140 30.06 -14.49 18.65
C GLY A 140 30.51 -15.94 18.80
N PHE A 141 30.69 -16.66 17.68
CA PHE A 141 31.21 -18.02 17.71
C PHE A 141 32.66 -18.09 18.22
N VAL A 142 33.51 -17.17 17.76
CA VAL A 142 34.91 -17.07 18.22
C VAL A 142 34.98 -16.79 19.71
N GLY A 143 34.20 -15.81 20.20
CA GLY A 143 34.15 -15.46 21.63
C GLY A 143 33.68 -16.62 22.49
N THR A 144 32.65 -17.36 22.03
CA THR A 144 32.14 -18.54 22.73
C THR A 144 33.21 -19.64 22.81
N ALA A 145 33.92 -19.92 21.72
CA ALA A 145 35.00 -20.91 21.70
C ALA A 145 36.14 -20.53 22.66
N LEU A 146 36.55 -19.27 22.67
CA LEU A 146 37.60 -18.77 23.57
C LEU A 146 37.18 -18.84 25.05
N PHE A 147 35.92 -18.56 25.36
CA PHE A 147 35.38 -18.67 26.72
C PHE A 147 35.51 -20.09 27.29
N PHE A 148 35.14 -21.10 26.50
CA PHE A 148 35.28 -22.51 26.92
C PHE A 148 36.73 -23.00 26.91
N ALA A 149 37.56 -22.51 25.98
CA ALA A 149 38.99 -22.84 25.95
C ALA A 149 39.70 -22.37 27.24
N ARG A 150 39.36 -21.18 27.75
CA ARG A 150 39.92 -20.66 29.01
C ARG A 150 39.52 -21.50 30.23
N LYS A 151 38.29 -22.03 30.28
CA LYS A 151 37.84 -22.88 31.40
C LYS A 151 38.58 -24.22 31.45
N LYS A 152 39.01 -24.75 30.29
CA LYS A 152 39.77 -26.00 30.23
C LYS A 152 41.19 -25.86 30.81
N SER A 153 41.86 -24.74 30.58
CA SER A 153 43.22 -24.51 31.10
C SER A 153 43.25 -24.35 32.63
N ALA A 154 42.22 -23.73 33.23
CA ALA A 154 42.13 -23.59 34.69
C ALA A 154 41.95 -24.92 35.43
N ASN A 155 41.40 -25.95 34.78
CA ASN A 155 41.14 -27.25 35.39
C ASN A 155 42.31 -28.25 35.25
N GLN A 156 43.40 -27.87 34.57
CA GLN A 156 44.61 -28.71 34.39
C GLN A 156 45.79 -28.31 35.27
N GLU A 157 45.71 -27.17 35.96
CA GLU A 157 46.72 -26.75 36.97
C GLU A 157 46.42 -27.28 38.39
N GLU A 158 45.25 -27.90 38.62
CA GLU A 158 44.83 -28.41 39.95
C GLU A 158 44.95 -29.94 40.11
N SER A 159 45.65 -30.65 39.20
CA SER A 159 45.87 -32.12 39.28
C SER A 159 47.35 -32.50 39.41
#